data_AF-L7JU80-F1
#
_entry.id   AF-L7JU80-F1
#
_cell.length_a   1.000
_cell.length_b   1.000
_cell.length_c   1.000
_cell.angle_alpha   90.00
_cell.angle_beta   90.00
_cell.angle_gamma   90.00
#
_symmetry.space_group_name_H-M   'P 1'
#
loop_
_entity.id
_entity.type
_entity.pdbx_description
1 polymer ?
#
loop_
_entity_poly.entity_id
_entity_poly.type
_entity_poly.pdbx_seq_one_letter_code
_entity_poly.pdbx_strand_id
1 'polypeptide(L)'
;MNGYQSDITNCPSDNPFRCTNVVKKQKINPSEKIRTNQFNDDVFIKQLVKRDTSRKVTPKKCSTMNIYRKVKIVSKNVLEGKRVEYFKFPFNTNIKKDDSDLYNLVYMEWLLAITSVYKNYKNKNEEFYVKFFDKMFIFSTALYCSSACKEILEQLEVEYLNEGSFLKVSGIDVALVYDYVINYEFKPKDKLPFILSKHKFTNSISYDSKFVENQLVRDRGVLKHYYVIEGYLYGHDFSEYFEEDVAVEF
;
A
#
# COMPACT_ATOMS: atom_id res chain seq x y z
N MET A 1 -8.43 -30.67 -33.30
CA MET A 1 -7.18 -30.00 -32.88
C MET A 1 -7.53 -28.79 -32.03
N ASN A 2 -6.70 -28.54 -31.01
CA ASN A 2 -6.72 -27.45 -30.03
C ASN A 2 -7.78 -27.54 -28.92
N GLY A 3 -7.54 -28.45 -27.98
CA GLY A 3 -8.09 -28.36 -26.63
C GLY A 3 -7.28 -27.36 -25.80
N TYR A 4 -7.97 -26.40 -25.20
CA TYR A 4 -7.43 -25.51 -24.17
C TYR A 4 -7.03 -26.35 -22.95
N GLN A 5 -5.74 -26.46 -22.66
CA GLN A 5 -5.26 -26.89 -21.35
C GLN A 5 -5.17 -25.65 -20.45
N SER A 6 -6.04 -25.61 -19.44
CA SER A 6 -5.99 -24.65 -18.35
C SER A 6 -4.84 -25.01 -17.41
N ASP A 7 -3.78 -24.20 -17.40
CA ASP A 7 -2.74 -24.26 -16.37
C ASP A 7 -3.31 -23.76 -15.03
N ILE A 8 -3.83 -24.68 -14.23
CA ILE A 8 -4.15 -24.45 -12.82
C ILE A 8 -3.00 -25.03 -12.00
N THR A 9 -2.03 -24.19 -11.65
CA THR A 9 -0.97 -24.55 -10.69
C THR A 9 -1.52 -24.46 -9.26
N ASN A 10 -2.06 -25.57 -8.75
CA ASN A 10 -2.34 -25.75 -7.32
C ASN A 10 -1.03 -26.04 -6.58
N CYS A 11 -0.31 -25.00 -6.14
CA CYS A 11 0.79 -25.15 -5.18
C CYS A 11 0.38 -24.51 -3.84
N PRO A 12 0.43 -25.24 -2.71
CA PRO A 12 0.35 -24.63 -1.39
C PRO A 12 1.66 -23.86 -1.14
N SER A 13 1.59 -22.54 -1.18
CA SER A 13 2.69 -21.67 -0.80
C SER A 13 2.69 -21.46 0.71
N ASP A 14 3.85 -21.66 1.36
CA ASP A 14 4.10 -21.30 2.77
C ASP A 14 4.07 -19.78 3.04
N ASN A 15 3.85 -18.98 2.00
CA ASN A 15 3.60 -17.56 2.13
C ASN A 15 2.07 -17.34 2.15
N PRO A 16 1.50 -16.88 3.28
CA PRO A 16 0.06 -16.68 3.40
C PRO A 16 -0.46 -15.57 2.45
N PHE A 17 0.42 -14.76 1.86
CA PHE A 17 0.09 -13.74 0.87
C PHE A 17 0.19 -14.21 -0.60
N ARG A 18 0.65 -15.45 -0.86
CA ARG A 18 0.81 -16.00 -2.21
C ARG A 18 -0.26 -17.01 -2.63
N CYS A 19 -1.15 -17.45 -1.74
CA CYS A 19 -2.14 -18.47 -2.07
C CYS A 19 -3.48 -17.86 -2.55
N THR A 20 -3.76 -17.91 -3.85
CA THR A 20 -5.13 -17.94 -4.40
C THR A 20 -5.72 -19.35 -4.32
N ASN A 21 -5.49 -20.08 -3.22
CA ASN A 21 -6.06 -21.40 -3.04
C ASN A 21 -7.52 -21.25 -2.61
N VAL A 22 -8.36 -20.89 -3.58
CA VAL A 22 -9.80 -21.00 -3.46
C VAL A 22 -10.10 -22.49 -3.41
N VAL A 23 -10.37 -23.04 -2.23
CA VAL A 23 -11.03 -24.34 -2.15
C VAL A 23 -12.49 -24.12 -2.56
N LYS A 24 -12.75 -24.04 -3.88
CA LYS A 24 -14.10 -24.25 -4.38
C LYS A 24 -14.43 -25.71 -4.07
N LYS A 25 -15.43 -25.95 -3.22
CA LYS A 25 -16.06 -27.27 -3.11
C LYS A 25 -16.58 -27.67 -4.49
N GLN A 26 -15.80 -28.42 -5.26
CA GLN A 26 -16.30 -29.07 -6.46
C GLN A 26 -17.25 -30.18 -6.00
N LYS A 27 -18.50 -30.13 -6.48
CA LYS A 27 -19.41 -31.27 -6.40
C LYS A 27 -18.82 -32.37 -7.28
N ILE A 28 -18.31 -33.42 -6.65
CA ILE A 28 -17.83 -34.61 -7.36
C ILE A 28 -19.07 -35.33 -7.91
N ASN A 29 -19.11 -35.46 -9.24
CA ASN A 29 -20.11 -36.26 -9.92
C ASN A 29 -19.69 -37.74 -9.80
N PRO A 30 -20.51 -38.63 -9.21
CA PRO A 30 -20.08 -39.99 -8.85
C PRO A 30 -19.89 -40.96 -10.03
N SER A 31 -19.81 -40.48 -11.28
CA SER A 31 -19.77 -41.32 -12.48
C SER A 31 -18.49 -41.23 -13.32
N GLU A 32 -17.44 -40.52 -12.89
CA GLU A 32 -16.17 -40.49 -13.63
C GLU A 32 -15.27 -41.70 -13.33
N LYS A 33 -14.98 -42.49 -14.37
CA LYS A 33 -14.05 -43.62 -14.32
C LYS A 33 -12.63 -43.14 -14.01
N ILE A 34 -12.12 -43.53 -12.84
CA ILE A 34 -10.76 -43.24 -12.37
C ILE A 34 -9.75 -43.98 -13.26
N ARG A 35 -8.89 -43.25 -13.96
CA ARG A 35 -7.70 -43.79 -14.64
C ARG A 35 -6.59 -43.99 -13.61
N THR A 36 -6.15 -45.23 -13.41
CA THR A 36 -5.00 -45.58 -12.56
C THR A 36 -3.70 -45.43 -13.35
N ASN A 37 -3.15 -44.22 -13.42
CA ASN A 37 -1.73 -44.05 -13.73
C ASN A 37 -0.98 -44.02 -12.40
N GLN A 38 -0.11 -45.02 -12.16
CA GLN A 38 0.79 -45.03 -11.01
C GLN A 38 1.74 -43.83 -11.14
N PHE A 39 1.51 -42.82 -10.30
CA PHE A 39 2.36 -41.66 -10.16
C PHE A 39 3.57 -42.05 -9.30
N ASN A 40 4.79 -41.71 -9.72
CA ASN A 40 5.98 -42.02 -8.94
C ASN A 40 6.23 -40.89 -7.93
N ASP A 41 5.66 -41.07 -6.74
CA ASP A 41 5.63 -40.07 -5.66
C ASP A 41 7.04 -39.61 -5.24
N ASP A 42 8.04 -40.48 -5.30
CA ASP A 42 9.41 -40.16 -4.87
C ASP A 42 10.08 -39.09 -5.73
N VAL A 43 9.78 -39.07 -7.04
CA VAL A 43 10.32 -38.06 -7.97
C VAL A 43 9.64 -36.71 -7.73
N PHE A 44 8.33 -36.74 -7.48
CA PHE A 44 7.54 -35.54 -7.18
C PHE A 44 7.97 -34.90 -5.86
N ILE A 45 8.11 -35.70 -4.79
CA ILE A 45 8.57 -35.24 -3.48
C ILE A 45 9.99 -34.65 -3.56
N LYS A 46 10.91 -35.29 -4.30
CA LYS A 46 12.27 -34.76 -4.50
C LYS A 46 12.30 -33.43 -5.28
N GLN A 47 11.35 -33.19 -6.18
CA GLN A 47 11.25 -31.92 -6.90
C GLN A 47 10.63 -30.80 -6.05
N LEU A 48 9.72 -31.13 -5.12
CA LEU A 48 9.17 -30.18 -4.14
C LEU A 48 10.22 -29.74 -3.12
N VAL A 49 11.01 -30.67 -2.58
CA VAL A 49 11.99 -30.38 -1.51
C VAL A 49 13.19 -29.56 -2.01
N LYS A 50 13.56 -29.66 -3.30
CA LYS A 50 14.73 -28.96 -3.85
C LYS A 50 14.55 -27.46 -4.11
N ARG A 51 13.34 -26.89 -4.01
CA ARG A 51 13.09 -25.48 -4.39
C ARG A 51 13.04 -24.48 -3.23
N ASP A 52 12.89 -24.91 -1.98
CA ASP A 52 12.56 -23.99 -0.86
C ASP A 52 13.62 -23.85 0.26
N THR A 53 14.86 -24.31 0.07
CA THR A 53 15.90 -24.20 1.12
C THR A 53 16.71 -22.90 1.11
N SER A 54 16.44 -21.94 0.21
CA SER A 54 17.27 -20.73 0.09
C SER A 54 16.48 -19.43 0.01
N ARG A 55 15.63 -19.15 0.99
CA ARG A 55 15.34 -17.77 1.43
C ARG A 55 14.62 -17.81 2.78
N LYS A 56 15.38 -17.62 3.86
CA LYS A 56 14.81 -17.07 5.09
C LYS A 56 14.31 -15.67 4.74
N VAL A 57 13.04 -15.55 4.34
CA VAL A 57 12.37 -14.26 4.23
C VAL A 57 12.16 -13.80 5.67
N THR A 58 13.11 -13.05 6.20
CA THR A 58 12.85 -12.23 7.38
C THR A 58 11.74 -11.24 6.98
N PRO A 59 10.59 -11.23 7.67
CA PRO A 59 9.56 -10.24 7.40
C PRO A 59 10.17 -8.86 7.64
N LYS A 60 10.32 -8.05 6.59
CA LYS A 60 10.63 -6.63 6.75
C LYS A 60 9.45 -6.00 7.49
N LYS A 61 9.69 -5.44 8.67
CA LYS A 61 8.68 -4.59 9.33
C LYS A 61 8.26 -3.50 8.35
N CYS A 62 6.98 -3.46 8.01
CA CYS A 62 6.42 -2.43 7.15
C CYS A 62 6.36 -1.12 7.94
N SER A 63 6.74 0.00 7.32
CA SER A 63 6.72 1.31 7.98
C SER A 63 5.28 1.78 8.21
N THR A 64 4.93 2.26 9.39
CA THR A 64 3.61 2.88 9.60
C THR A 64 3.54 4.29 8.97
N MET A 65 4.68 4.90 8.66
CA MET A 65 4.79 6.25 8.08
C MET A 65 4.72 6.22 6.54
N ASN A 66 3.65 5.63 5.99
CA ASN A 66 3.42 5.64 4.54
C ASN A 66 1.92 5.58 4.22
N ILE A 67 1.59 5.94 2.99
CA ILE A 67 0.27 5.71 2.42
C ILE A 67 0.28 4.36 1.69
N TYR A 68 -0.67 3.52 2.08
CA TYR A 68 -0.93 2.22 1.50
C TYR A 68 -2.27 2.22 0.78
N ARG A 69 -2.40 1.43 -0.28
CA ARG A 69 -3.66 1.17 -0.99
C ARG A 69 -4.35 -0.11 -0.48
N LYS A 70 -3.57 -1.04 0.06
CA LYS A 70 -4.06 -2.31 0.59
C LYS A 70 -3.09 -2.83 1.63
N VAL A 71 -3.63 -3.33 2.73
CA VAL A 71 -2.85 -3.98 3.77
C VAL A 71 -3.47 -5.35 4.03
N LYS A 72 -2.67 -6.41 3.89
CA LYS A 72 -3.05 -7.80 4.15
C LYS A 72 -2.42 -8.20 5.47
N ILE A 73 -3.23 -8.72 6.39
CA ILE A 73 -2.81 -9.03 7.76
C ILE A 73 -3.09 -10.50 8.02
N VAL A 74 -2.14 -11.17 8.67
CA VAL A 74 -2.28 -12.55 9.12
C VAL A 74 -1.99 -12.56 10.62
N SER A 75 -3.01 -12.87 11.44
CA SER A 75 -2.88 -12.91 12.89
C SER A 75 -3.33 -14.25 13.46
N LYS A 76 -2.73 -14.66 14.58
CA LYS A 76 -3.22 -15.79 15.36
C LYS A 76 -4.47 -15.43 16.15
N ASN A 77 -4.65 -14.15 16.47
CA ASN A 77 -5.73 -13.65 17.28
C ASN A 77 -6.86 -13.09 16.40
N VAL A 78 -8.06 -13.04 16.99
CA VAL A 78 -9.15 -12.27 16.39
C VAL A 78 -8.83 -10.79 16.59
N LEU A 79 -8.83 -10.02 15.50
CA LEU A 79 -8.53 -8.60 15.52
C LEU A 79 -9.83 -7.81 15.40
N GLU A 80 -9.94 -6.72 16.16
CA GLU A 80 -11.08 -5.81 16.06
C GLU A 80 -10.94 -4.94 14.80
N GLY A 81 -12.04 -4.81 14.05
CA GLY A 81 -12.06 -4.04 12.82
C GLY A 81 -12.17 -2.54 13.06
N LYS A 82 -11.38 -1.77 12.31
CA LYS A 82 -11.40 -0.31 12.30
C LYS A 82 -11.83 0.22 10.93
N ARG A 83 -12.50 1.38 10.94
CA ARG A 83 -12.85 2.15 9.74
C ARG A 83 -12.36 3.57 9.90
N VAL A 84 -11.71 4.09 8.87
CA VAL A 84 -11.29 5.50 8.79
C VAL A 84 -11.70 6.05 7.43
N GLU A 85 -12.43 7.16 7.44
CA GLU A 85 -12.75 7.92 6.23
C GLU A 85 -11.58 8.83 5.87
N TYR A 86 -11.19 8.84 4.61
CA TYR A 86 -10.20 9.75 4.05
C TYR A 86 -10.74 10.46 2.82
N PHE A 87 -10.14 11.60 2.54
CA PHE A 87 -10.31 12.39 1.33
C PHE A 87 -9.00 12.33 0.55
N LYS A 88 -9.07 12.05 -0.75
CA LYS A 88 -7.87 11.86 -1.58
C LYS A 88 -7.95 12.54 -2.92
N PHE A 89 -6.78 12.90 -3.44
CA PHE A 89 -6.61 13.37 -4.82
C PHE A 89 -5.19 13.12 -5.32
N PRO A 90 -4.96 12.73 -6.58
CA PRO A 90 -5.96 12.38 -7.59
C PRO A 90 -6.70 11.07 -7.27
N PHE A 91 -7.66 10.71 -8.12
CA PHE A 91 -8.43 9.47 -7.99
C PHE A 91 -7.57 8.21 -8.12
N ASN A 92 -6.39 8.29 -8.76
CA ASN A 92 -5.45 7.18 -8.96
C ASN A 92 -4.00 7.65 -8.74
N THR A 93 -3.21 6.90 -7.97
CA THR A 93 -1.77 7.19 -7.71
C THR A 93 -0.85 6.99 -8.91
N ASN A 94 -1.34 6.45 -10.03
CA ASN A 94 -0.54 6.13 -11.20
C ASN A 94 -0.75 7.08 -12.39
N ILE A 95 -1.37 8.25 -12.17
CA ILE A 95 -1.46 9.29 -13.19
C ILE A 95 -0.05 9.83 -13.44
N LYS A 96 0.46 9.60 -14.64
CA LYS A 96 1.80 10.00 -15.07
C LYS A 96 1.70 11.23 -15.95
N LYS A 97 2.74 12.07 -15.91
CA LYS A 97 2.91 13.14 -16.90
C LYS A 97 3.00 12.55 -18.30
N ASP A 98 2.09 13.03 -19.15
CA ASP A 98 2.11 12.92 -20.59
C ASP A 98 1.74 14.28 -21.20
N ASP A 99 1.81 14.39 -22.52
CA ASP A 99 1.53 15.63 -23.24
C ASP A 99 0.04 15.77 -23.61
N SER A 100 -0.85 15.04 -22.92
CA SER A 100 -2.29 15.09 -23.20
C SER A 100 -2.99 16.25 -22.49
N ASP A 101 -4.03 16.78 -23.14
CA ASP A 101 -4.93 17.78 -22.52
C ASP A 101 -5.59 17.26 -21.24
N LEU A 102 -5.83 15.94 -21.17
CA LEU A 102 -6.39 15.31 -19.99
C LEU A 102 -5.44 15.39 -18.79
N TYR A 103 -4.14 15.14 -19.00
CA TYR A 103 -3.16 15.32 -17.94
C TYR A 103 -3.10 16.77 -17.47
N ASN A 104 -3.06 17.72 -18.40
CA ASN A 104 -3.05 19.15 -18.06
C ASN A 104 -4.27 19.55 -17.22
N LEU A 105 -5.45 19.06 -17.60
CA LEU A 105 -6.68 19.29 -16.82
C LEU A 105 -6.56 18.69 -15.41
N VAL A 106 -6.13 17.44 -15.29
CA VAL A 106 -5.96 16.79 -13.97
C VAL A 106 -4.90 17.49 -13.12
N TYR A 107 -3.83 18.00 -13.73
CA TYR A 107 -2.78 18.77 -13.06
C TYR A 107 -3.31 20.10 -12.53
N MET A 108 -4.14 20.81 -13.29
CA MET A 108 -4.79 22.04 -12.82
C MET A 108 -5.73 21.76 -11.64
N GLU A 109 -6.52 20.69 -11.69
CA GLU A 109 -7.36 20.28 -10.57
C GLU A 109 -6.55 19.85 -9.34
N TRP A 110 -5.35 19.29 -9.56
CA TRP A 110 -4.41 18.96 -8.49
C TRP A 110 -3.85 20.21 -7.82
N LEU A 111 -3.50 21.26 -8.59
CA LEU A 111 -3.06 22.54 -8.03
C LEU A 111 -4.13 23.16 -7.13
N LEU A 112 -5.41 23.09 -7.53
CA LEU A 112 -6.53 23.52 -6.70
C LEU A 112 -6.66 22.68 -5.43
N ALA A 113 -6.52 21.36 -5.54
CA ALA A 113 -6.60 20.43 -4.42
C ALA A 113 -5.47 20.63 -3.39
N ILE A 114 -4.20 20.68 -3.83
CA ILE A 114 -3.04 20.85 -2.96
C ILE A 114 -3.05 22.23 -2.27
N THR A 115 -3.46 23.27 -3.00
CA THR A 115 -3.63 24.62 -2.43
C THR A 115 -4.75 24.63 -1.38
N SER A 116 -5.86 23.96 -1.65
CA SER A 116 -6.97 23.89 -0.69
C SER A 116 -6.58 23.17 0.59
N VAL A 117 -5.89 22.02 0.50
CA VAL A 117 -5.51 21.26 1.68
C VAL A 117 -4.43 21.99 2.50
N TYR A 118 -3.50 22.68 1.83
CA TYR A 118 -2.51 23.51 2.52
C TYR A 118 -3.14 24.74 3.20
N LYS A 119 -4.15 25.37 2.59
CA LYS A 119 -4.94 26.43 3.24
C LYS A 119 -5.66 25.92 4.49
N ASN A 120 -6.29 24.74 4.41
CA ASN A 120 -6.93 24.10 5.56
C ASN A 120 -5.92 23.82 6.68
N TYR A 121 -4.74 23.29 6.33
CA TYR A 121 -3.63 23.10 7.26
C TYR A 121 -3.24 24.40 7.97
N LYS A 122 -2.97 25.47 7.22
CA LYS A 122 -2.54 26.76 7.79
C LYS A 122 -3.62 27.45 8.64
N ASN A 123 -4.88 27.35 8.25
CA ASN A 123 -5.97 28.11 8.87
C ASN A 123 -6.68 27.35 10.00
N LYS A 124 -6.66 26.01 9.95
CA LYS A 124 -7.45 25.15 10.84
C LYS A 124 -6.63 24.06 11.52
N ASN A 125 -5.33 23.96 11.22
CA ASN A 125 -4.47 22.85 11.67
C ASN A 125 -4.99 21.47 11.24
N GLU A 126 -5.69 21.41 10.10
CA GLU A 126 -6.15 20.15 9.53
C GLU A 126 -4.97 19.42 8.89
N GLU A 127 -4.65 18.23 9.40
CA GLU A 127 -3.51 17.46 8.93
C GLU A 127 -3.75 16.88 7.54
N PHE A 128 -2.67 16.76 6.76
CA PHE A 128 -2.70 16.06 5.48
C PHE A 128 -1.35 15.45 5.12
N TYR A 129 -1.40 14.56 4.14
CA TYR A 129 -0.31 13.70 3.75
C TYR A 129 -0.09 13.83 2.24
N VAL A 130 1.15 13.99 1.81
CA VAL A 130 1.54 14.03 0.39
C VAL A 130 2.56 12.95 0.11
N LYS A 131 2.20 12.00 -0.75
CA LYS A 131 3.12 11.02 -1.33
C LYS A 131 3.66 11.55 -2.63
N PHE A 132 4.94 11.85 -2.64
CA PHE A 132 5.65 12.44 -3.76
C PHE A 132 6.76 11.50 -4.22
N PHE A 133 6.54 10.78 -5.31
CA PHE A 133 7.40 9.66 -5.71
C PHE A 133 7.52 8.59 -4.61
N ASP A 134 8.75 8.34 -4.14
CA ASP A 134 9.10 7.47 -3.03
C ASP A 134 9.14 8.20 -1.68
N LYS A 135 8.82 9.50 -1.67
CA LYS A 135 8.91 10.38 -0.52
C LYS A 135 7.54 10.60 0.11
N MET A 136 7.54 10.71 1.43
CA MET A 136 6.35 10.97 2.23
C MET A 136 6.52 12.29 2.97
N PHE A 137 5.55 13.19 2.82
CA PHE A 137 5.42 14.44 3.56
C PHE A 137 4.14 14.43 4.39
N ILE A 138 4.25 14.68 5.68
CA ILE A 138 3.16 14.68 6.66
C ILE A 138 3.08 16.09 7.23
N PHE A 139 2.08 16.85 6.78
CA PHE A 139 1.80 18.20 7.26
C PHE A 139 0.88 18.11 8.47
N SER A 140 1.48 18.22 9.66
CA SER A 140 0.81 18.25 10.96
C SER A 140 1.39 19.43 11.76
N THR A 141 1.44 19.36 13.09
CA THR A 141 2.06 20.36 13.96
C THR A 141 3.44 20.85 13.48
N ALA A 142 4.21 19.94 12.88
CA ALA A 142 5.39 20.21 12.08
C ALA A 142 5.29 19.42 10.76
N LEU A 143 6.23 19.65 9.85
CA LEU A 143 6.39 18.80 8.68
C LEU A 143 7.26 17.60 9.06
N TYR A 144 6.68 16.41 9.00
CA TYR A 144 7.44 15.16 9.13
C TYR A 144 7.63 14.55 7.76
N CYS A 145 8.82 14.09 7.46
CA CYS A 145 9.09 13.47 6.17
C CYS A 145 10.01 12.25 6.27
N SER A 146 9.86 11.35 5.30
CA SER A 146 10.70 10.16 5.19
C SER A 146 12.17 10.54 5.02
N SER A 147 13.10 9.68 5.45
CA SER A 147 14.55 9.88 5.23
C SER A 147 14.93 10.08 3.75
N ALA A 148 14.12 9.60 2.81
CA ALA A 148 14.27 9.86 1.37
C ALA A 148 14.16 11.35 0.99
N CYS A 149 13.65 12.21 1.87
CA CYS A 149 13.56 13.66 1.64
C CYS A 149 14.86 14.40 1.93
N LYS A 150 15.88 13.74 2.52
CA LYS A 150 17.11 14.38 2.97
C LYS A 150 17.77 15.24 1.89
N GLU A 151 17.93 14.69 0.68
CA GLU A 151 18.53 15.40 -0.46
C GLU A 151 17.75 16.65 -0.85
N ILE A 152 16.41 16.60 -0.78
CA ILE A 152 15.55 17.76 -1.08
C ILE A 152 15.73 18.84 -0.01
N LEU A 153 15.72 18.45 1.27
CA LEU A 153 15.88 19.40 2.36
C LEU A 153 17.25 20.09 2.31
N GLU A 154 18.31 19.33 2.01
CA GLU A 154 19.66 19.89 1.85
C GLU A 154 19.75 20.81 0.63
N GLN A 155 19.12 20.47 -0.50
CA GLN A 155 19.05 21.34 -1.69
C GLN A 155 18.29 22.65 -1.43
N LEU A 156 17.29 22.62 -0.55
CA LEU A 156 16.49 23.79 -0.17
C LEU A 156 17.10 24.57 0.99
N GLU A 157 18.27 24.13 1.52
CA GLU A 157 18.90 24.70 2.72
C GLU A 157 17.96 24.74 3.94
N VAL A 158 17.06 23.75 4.03
CA VAL A 158 16.08 23.63 5.11
C VAL A 158 16.71 22.91 6.30
N GLU A 159 16.63 23.52 7.48
CA GLU A 159 17.06 22.86 8.71
C GLU A 159 16.05 21.78 9.15
N TYR A 160 16.56 20.63 9.57
CA TYR A 160 15.73 19.53 10.04
C TYR A 160 16.35 18.78 11.21
N LEU A 161 15.48 18.24 12.07
CA LEU A 161 15.85 17.34 13.16
C LEU A 161 15.65 15.90 12.71
N ASN A 162 16.67 15.06 12.89
CA ASN A 162 16.56 13.63 12.64
C ASN A 162 16.03 12.91 13.89
N GLU A 163 14.76 12.48 13.85
CA GLU A 163 14.08 11.75 14.93
C GLU A 163 14.09 10.22 14.64
N GLY A 164 15.21 9.74 14.09
CA GLY A 164 15.47 8.32 13.83
C GLY A 164 14.85 7.84 12.53
N SER A 165 13.53 7.62 12.51
CA SER A 165 12.83 7.07 11.34
C SER A 165 12.30 8.15 10.37
N PHE A 166 12.36 9.41 10.79
CA PHE A 166 11.85 10.54 10.02
C PHE A 166 12.65 11.82 10.30
N LEU A 167 12.51 12.78 9.39
CA LEU A 167 13.07 14.11 9.48
C LEU A 167 11.95 15.09 9.81
N LYS A 168 12.17 15.94 10.80
CA LYS A 168 11.21 16.94 11.26
C LYS A 168 11.68 18.33 10.86
N VAL A 169 10.85 19.03 10.11
CA VAL A 169 11.03 20.42 9.68
C VAL A 169 9.98 21.27 10.40
N SER A 170 10.39 22.39 10.97
CA SER A 170 9.53 23.25 11.78
C SER A 170 9.55 24.70 11.28
N GLY A 171 8.54 25.48 11.67
CA GLY A 171 8.54 26.92 11.41
C GLY A 171 8.28 27.29 9.95
N ILE A 172 9.01 28.29 9.46
CA ILE A 172 8.80 28.88 8.13
C ILE A 172 9.19 27.94 7.00
N ASP A 173 10.13 27.02 7.24
CA ASP A 173 10.67 26.10 6.24
C ASP A 173 9.64 25.08 5.74
N VAL A 174 8.55 24.86 6.50
CA VAL A 174 7.41 24.06 6.04
C VAL A 174 6.79 24.64 4.77
N ALA A 175 6.78 25.98 4.63
CA ALA A 175 6.29 26.64 3.43
C ALA A 175 7.24 26.43 2.24
N LEU A 176 8.56 26.42 2.46
CA LEU A 176 9.54 26.16 1.40
C LEU A 176 9.39 24.76 0.81
N VAL A 177 9.15 23.75 1.65
CA VAL A 177 8.91 22.38 1.15
C VAL A 177 7.59 22.29 0.38
N TYR A 178 6.54 22.98 0.86
CA TYR A 178 5.29 23.09 0.10
C TYR A 178 5.52 23.75 -1.27
N ASP A 179 6.24 24.88 -1.30
CA ASP A 179 6.57 25.61 -2.52
C ASP A 179 7.36 24.75 -3.51
N TYR A 180 8.30 23.94 -3.00
CA TYR A 180 9.02 22.96 -3.82
C TYR A 180 8.08 21.93 -4.46
N VAL A 181 7.12 21.39 -3.70
CA VAL A 181 6.19 20.38 -4.21
C VAL A 181 5.29 20.96 -5.32
N ILE A 182 4.77 22.18 -5.15
CA ILE A 182 3.85 22.78 -6.13
C ILE A 182 4.58 23.27 -7.39
N ASN A 183 5.84 23.71 -7.26
CA ASN A 183 6.64 24.25 -8.37
C ASN A 183 7.54 23.20 -9.01
N TYR A 184 7.39 21.93 -8.63
CA TYR A 184 8.20 20.86 -9.20
C TYR A 184 7.94 20.72 -10.71
N GLU A 185 9.01 20.77 -11.50
CA GLU A 185 8.95 20.54 -12.94
C GLU A 185 8.89 19.04 -13.25
N PHE A 186 7.67 18.53 -13.43
CA PHE A 186 7.44 17.12 -13.74
C PHE A 186 8.12 16.69 -15.05
N LYS A 187 8.89 15.61 -14.98
CA LYS A 187 9.50 14.94 -16.13
C LYS A 187 8.54 13.91 -16.73
N PRO A 188 8.73 13.50 -17.99
CA PRO A 188 7.91 12.45 -18.59
C PRO A 188 7.91 11.18 -17.72
N LYS A 189 6.72 10.59 -17.51
CA LYS A 189 6.46 9.42 -16.64
C LYS A 189 6.48 9.69 -15.13
N ASP A 190 6.80 10.90 -14.68
CA ASP A 190 6.65 11.26 -13.28
C ASP A 190 5.19 11.15 -12.86
N LYS A 191 4.96 10.64 -11.66
CA LYS A 191 3.61 10.50 -11.12
C LYS A 191 3.19 11.79 -10.43
N LEU A 192 1.93 12.17 -10.64
CA LEU A 192 1.35 13.29 -9.92
C LEU A 192 1.36 13.01 -8.39
N PRO A 193 1.68 13.99 -7.54
CA PRO A 193 1.74 13.78 -6.10
C PRO A 193 0.38 13.41 -5.56
N PHE A 194 0.32 12.40 -4.70
CA PHE A 194 -0.92 11.92 -4.12
C PHE A 194 -1.16 12.55 -2.76
N ILE A 195 -2.32 13.17 -2.61
CA ILE A 195 -2.81 13.85 -1.42
C ILE A 195 -3.80 12.93 -0.71
N LEU A 196 -3.63 12.80 0.61
CA LEU A 196 -4.56 12.12 1.51
C LEU A 196 -4.79 13.01 2.73
N SER A 197 -6.03 13.13 3.19
CA SER A 197 -6.38 13.83 4.43
C SER A 197 -7.57 13.16 5.10
N LYS A 198 -7.74 13.34 6.41
CA LYS A 198 -8.98 12.99 7.13
C LYS A 198 -10.06 14.07 6.97
N HIS A 199 -9.70 15.23 6.42
CA HIS A 199 -10.58 16.38 6.24
C HIS A 199 -10.87 16.62 4.76
N LYS A 200 -12.08 17.08 4.46
CA LYS A 200 -12.50 17.37 3.09
C LYS A 200 -11.75 18.59 2.54
N PHE A 201 -11.28 18.48 1.31
CA PHE A 201 -10.67 19.58 0.54
C PHE A 201 -11.25 19.66 -0.88
N THR A 202 -10.94 20.74 -1.60
CA THR A 202 -11.41 20.95 -2.98
C THR A 202 -11.00 19.79 -3.89
N ASN A 203 -11.92 19.35 -4.75
CA ASN A 203 -11.77 18.23 -5.69
C ASN A 203 -11.47 16.85 -5.05
N SER A 204 -11.47 16.75 -3.72
CA SER A 204 -11.25 15.49 -3.05
C SER A 204 -12.37 14.48 -3.29
N ILE A 205 -11.99 13.20 -3.33
CA ILE A 205 -12.91 12.07 -3.36
C ILE A 205 -12.86 11.41 -1.98
N SER A 206 -14.02 11.27 -1.34
CA SER A 206 -14.14 10.49 -0.11
C SER A 206 -13.92 9.01 -0.39
N TYR A 207 -13.20 8.36 0.51
CA TYR A 207 -12.89 6.95 0.46
C TYR A 207 -12.83 6.39 1.89
N ASP A 208 -13.55 5.29 2.12
CA ASP A 208 -13.50 4.58 3.40
C ASP A 208 -12.46 3.46 3.37
N SER A 209 -11.44 3.56 4.22
CA SER A 209 -10.55 2.44 4.48
C SER A 209 -11.20 1.50 5.48
N LYS A 210 -11.54 0.29 5.01
CA LYS A 210 -12.34 -0.69 5.75
C LYS A 210 -11.55 -1.96 6.02
N PHE A 211 -11.53 -2.35 7.28
CA PHE A 211 -11.09 -3.66 7.72
C PHE A 211 -12.13 -4.72 7.34
N VAL A 212 -11.69 -5.76 6.65
CA VAL A 212 -12.53 -6.88 6.22
C VAL A 212 -11.88 -8.18 6.66
N GLU A 213 -12.55 -8.93 7.53
CA GLU A 213 -12.22 -10.34 7.77
C GLU A 213 -12.60 -11.15 6.54
N ASN A 214 -11.65 -11.92 6.04
CA ASN A 214 -11.82 -12.61 4.78
C ASN A 214 -11.91 -14.12 5.00
N GLN A 215 -10.90 -14.75 5.60
CA GLN A 215 -10.89 -16.20 5.78
C GLN A 215 -9.90 -16.68 6.84
N LEU A 216 -10.05 -17.94 7.27
CA LEU A 216 -9.02 -18.65 8.02
C LEU A 216 -7.99 -19.25 7.06
N VAL A 217 -6.71 -19.03 7.35
CA VAL A 217 -5.58 -19.56 6.57
C VAL A 217 -4.72 -20.46 7.44
N ARG A 218 -4.20 -21.54 6.87
CA ARG A 218 -3.22 -22.39 7.54
C ARG A 218 -1.83 -21.92 7.15
N ASP A 219 -1.07 -21.42 8.12
CA ASP A 219 0.29 -20.94 7.95
C ASP A 219 1.23 -21.72 8.89
N ARG A 220 2.20 -22.43 8.31
CA ARG A 220 3.13 -23.32 9.03
C ARG A 220 2.44 -24.29 10.00
N GLY A 221 1.32 -24.86 9.57
CA GLY A 221 0.52 -25.82 10.34
C GLY A 221 -0.41 -25.20 11.39
N VAL A 222 -0.32 -23.89 11.64
CA VAL A 222 -1.18 -23.16 12.59
C VAL A 222 -2.31 -22.48 11.83
N LEU A 223 -3.54 -22.62 12.34
CA LEU A 223 -4.69 -21.88 11.81
C LEU A 223 -4.58 -20.41 12.27
N LYS A 224 -4.67 -19.48 11.32
CA LYS A 224 -4.60 -18.03 11.55
C LYS A 224 -5.77 -17.35 10.85
N HIS A 225 -6.11 -16.14 11.28
CA HIS A 225 -7.08 -15.29 10.61
C HIS A 225 -6.40 -14.43 9.56
N TYR A 226 -7.03 -14.29 8.39
CA TYR A 226 -6.59 -13.44 7.30
C TYR A 226 -7.56 -12.28 7.13
N TYR A 227 -7.00 -11.07 7.22
CA TYR A 227 -7.71 -9.82 7.09
C TYR A 227 -7.13 -8.98 5.98
N VAL A 228 -7.98 -8.10 5.45
CA VAL A 228 -7.59 -7.11 4.45
C VAL A 228 -8.15 -5.77 4.87
N ILE A 229 -7.29 -4.76 4.91
CA ILE A 229 -7.72 -3.36 4.90
C ILE A 229 -7.69 -2.92 3.45
N GLU A 230 -8.88 -2.68 2.89
CA GLU A 230 -9.03 -2.17 1.54
C GLU A 230 -9.09 -0.64 1.59
N GLY A 231 -8.23 0.01 0.80
CA GLY A 231 -8.27 1.45 0.68
C GLY A 231 -6.97 2.20 0.79
N TYR A 232 -7.03 3.45 0.34
CA TYR A 232 -5.97 4.41 0.64
C TYR A 232 -6.02 4.77 2.12
N LEU A 233 -4.99 4.37 2.85
CA LEU A 233 -4.86 4.60 4.29
C LEU A 233 -3.48 5.11 4.64
N TYR A 234 -3.40 5.86 5.71
CA TYR A 234 -2.15 6.22 6.35
C TYR A 234 -1.81 5.16 7.40
N GLY A 235 -0.63 4.53 7.29
CA GLY A 235 -0.28 3.35 8.08
C GLY A 235 -0.32 3.56 9.60
N HIS A 236 -0.01 4.76 10.06
CA HIS A 236 -0.05 5.11 11.48
C HIS A 236 -1.44 5.00 12.09
N ASP A 237 -2.49 5.28 11.31
CA ASP A 237 -3.88 5.15 11.78
C ASP A 237 -4.30 3.69 11.99
N PHE A 238 -3.47 2.75 11.56
CA PHE A 238 -3.69 1.31 11.60
C PHE A 238 -2.49 0.61 12.27
N SER A 239 -1.68 1.35 13.04
CA SER A 239 -0.39 0.88 13.58
C SER A 239 -0.48 -0.40 14.40
N GLU A 240 -1.61 -0.60 15.08
CA GLU A 240 -1.92 -1.81 15.86
C GLU A 240 -1.83 -3.09 15.03
N TYR A 241 -2.14 -3.01 13.73
CA TYR A 241 -2.10 -4.17 12.84
C TYR A 241 -0.71 -4.43 12.27
N PHE A 242 0.21 -3.46 12.33
CA PHE A 242 1.58 -3.61 11.83
C PHE A 242 2.49 -4.38 12.80
N GLU A 243 1.99 -4.74 13.98
CA GLU A 243 2.65 -5.66 14.91
C GLU A 243 2.55 -7.14 14.47
N GLU A 244 1.61 -7.43 13.57
CA GLU A 244 1.33 -8.77 13.02
C GLU A 244 2.15 -9.08 11.76
N ASP A 245 1.94 -10.27 11.18
CA ASP A 245 2.47 -10.60 9.86
C ASP A 245 1.70 -9.81 8.78
N VAL A 246 2.35 -8.82 8.16
CA VAL A 246 1.71 -7.89 7.20
C VAL A 246 2.38 -7.90 5.82
N ALA A 247 1.54 -7.79 4.77
CA ALA A 247 1.97 -7.45 3.42
C ALA A 247 1.17 -6.26 2.88
N VAL A 248 1.84 -5.36 2.15
CA VAL A 248 1.28 -4.06 1.74
C VAL A 248 1.34 -3.83 0.24
N GLU A 249 0.42 -3.03 -0.27
CA GLU A 249 0.41 -2.51 -1.64
C GLU A 249 0.41 -0.97 -1.58
N PHE A 250 1.25 -0.32 -2.39
CA PHE A 250 1.57 1.12 -2.33
C PHE A 250 0.83 2.00 -3.33
#